data_AF-A0A5B6V5U5-F1
#
_entry.id   AF-A0A5B6V5U5-F1
#
_cell.length_a   1.000
_cell.length_b   1.000
_cell.length_c   1.000
_cell.angle_alpha   90.00
_cell.angle_beta   90.00
_cell.angle_gamma   90.00
#
_symmetry.space_group_name_H-M   'P 1'
#
loop_
_entity.id
_entity.type
_entity.pdbx_description
1 polymer ?
#
loop_
_entity_poly.entity_id
_entity_poly.type
_entity_poly.pdbx_seq_one_letter_code
_entity_poly.pdbx_strand_id
1 'polypeptide(L)'
;MEVNHFIVFSAALVRYQIAGNFLGLPAVTVPVGYDKEGLPIGLQFIGKPWSEPTLMHIAFAMQALCISHYRKPKVFYNLLHKN
;
A
#
# COMPACT_ATOMS: atom_id res chain seq x y z
N MET A 1 18.85 25.01 -3.46
CA MET A 1 19.12 23.60 -3.85
C MET A 1 18.30 22.62 -3.00
N GLU A 2 18.07 22.89 -1.71
CA GLU A 2 17.27 22.04 -0.80
C GLU A 2 15.76 21.96 -1.14
N VAL A 3 15.15 23.07 -1.55
CA VAL A 3 13.70 23.12 -1.86
C VAL A 3 13.32 22.19 -3.01
N ASN A 4 14.17 22.10 -4.04
CA ASN A 4 13.93 21.21 -5.18
C ASN A 4 13.97 19.73 -4.76
N HIS A 5 14.85 19.37 -3.82
CA HIS A 5 14.93 17.99 -3.32
C HIS A 5 13.68 17.61 -2.53
N PHE A 6 13.16 18.51 -1.69
CA PHE A 6 11.92 18.29 -0.95
C PHE A 6 10.70 18.13 -1.86
N ILE A 7 10.58 18.98 -2.89
CA ILE A 7 9.49 18.91 -3.87
C ILE A 7 9.56 17.62 -4.69
N VAL A 8 10.75 17.25 -5.16
CA VAL A 8 10.93 16.00 -5.93
C VAL A 8 10.65 14.77 -5.08
N PHE A 9 11.07 14.76 -3.82
CA PHE A 9 10.84 13.65 -2.91
C PHE A 9 9.35 13.46 -2.58
N SER A 10 8.65 14.55 -2.26
CA SER A 10 7.20 14.50 -2.00
C SER A 10 6.42 14.06 -3.24
N ALA A 11 6.77 14.58 -4.42
CA ALA A 11 6.17 14.14 -5.69
C ALA A 11 6.41 12.63 -5.94
N ALA A 12 7.61 12.13 -5.63
CA ALA A 12 7.93 10.72 -5.80
C ALA A 12 7.05 9.81 -4.93
N LEU A 13 6.71 10.22 -3.71
CA LEU A 13 5.85 9.42 -2.81
C LEU A 13 4.42 9.26 -3.33
N VAL A 14 3.86 10.33 -3.90
CA VAL A 14 2.44 10.35 -4.31
C VAL A 14 2.22 10.05 -5.80
N ARG A 15 3.29 9.84 -6.57
CA ARG A 15 3.26 9.73 -8.05
C ARG A 15 2.22 8.75 -8.60
N TYR A 16 1.91 7.67 -7.87
CA TYR A 16 0.93 6.66 -8.30
C TYR A 16 -0.50 6.91 -7.79
N GLN A 17 -0.67 7.77 -6.79
CA GLN A 17 -1.98 8.06 -6.19
C GLN A 17 -2.77 9.13 -6.97
N ILE A 18 -2.07 9.99 -7.71
CA ILE A 18 -2.65 11.19 -8.33
C ILE A 18 -3.82 10.85 -9.26
N ALA A 19 -3.68 9.83 -10.10
CA ALA A 19 -4.72 9.45 -11.05
C ALA A 19 -6.01 9.00 -10.36
N GLY A 20 -5.88 8.18 -9.30
CA GLY A 20 -7.04 7.70 -8.52
C GLY A 20 -7.78 8.85 -7.84
N ASN A 21 -7.04 9.73 -7.17
CA ASN A 21 -7.62 10.89 -6.47
C ASN A 21 -8.29 11.88 -7.43
N PHE A 22 -7.61 12.23 -8.52
CA PHE A 22 -8.08 13.26 -9.44
C PHE A 22 -9.31 12.81 -10.24
N LEU A 23 -9.39 11.53 -10.58
CA LEU A 23 -10.51 10.97 -11.34
C LEU A 23 -11.61 10.37 -10.46
N GLY A 24 -11.43 10.32 -9.13
CA GLY A 24 -12.36 9.69 -8.20
C GLY A 24 -12.47 8.17 -8.37
N LEU A 25 -11.41 7.51 -8.83
CA LEU A 25 -11.41 6.07 -9.06
C LEU A 25 -11.14 5.32 -7.75
N PRO A 26 -11.82 4.18 -7.51
CA PRO A 26 -11.53 3.38 -6.35
C PRO A 26 -10.16 2.72 -6.49
N ALA A 27 -9.40 2.69 -5.40
CA ALA A 27 -8.08 2.08 -5.36
C ALA A 27 -7.84 1.35 -4.04
N VAL A 28 -7.07 0.27 -4.07
CA VAL A 28 -6.67 -0.49 -2.88
C VAL A 28 -5.18 -0.82 -2.96
N THR A 29 -4.49 -0.71 -1.83
CA THR A 29 -3.07 -1.05 -1.72
C THR A 29 -2.90 -2.24 -0.79
N VAL A 30 -2.19 -3.27 -1.25
CA VAL A 30 -1.89 -4.47 -0.46
C VAL A 30 -0.37 -4.59 -0.22
N PRO A 31 0.07 -5.03 0.98
CA PRO A 31 1.47 -5.35 1.19
C PRO A 31 1.84 -6.61 0.41
N VAL A 32 2.91 -6.53 -0.39
CA VAL A 32 3.36 -7.64 -1.26
C VAL A 32 4.74 -8.17 -0.91
N GLY A 33 5.46 -7.50 -0.02
CA GLY A 33 6.77 -7.94 0.41
C GLY A 33 7.58 -6.83 1.05
N TYR A 34 8.90 -7.01 1.04
CA TYR A 34 9.87 -6.09 1.61
C TYR A 34 11.04 -5.94 0.66
N ASP A 35 11.70 -4.78 0.70
CA ASP A 35 12.96 -4.59 -0.02
C ASP A 35 14.14 -5.28 0.69
N LYS A 36 15.35 -5.04 0.17
CA LYS A 36 16.59 -5.61 0.72
C LYS A 36 16.92 -5.07 2.12
N GLU A 37 16.42 -3.89 2.47
CA GLU A 37 16.62 -3.24 3.77
C GLU A 37 15.49 -3.59 4.77
N GLY A 38 14.49 -4.36 4.32
CA GLY A 38 13.36 -4.76 5.15
C GLY A 38 12.24 -3.72 5.24
N LEU A 39 12.22 -2.73 4.34
CA LEU A 39 11.12 -1.76 4.25
C LEU A 39 9.95 -2.36 3.48
N PRO A 40 8.69 -2.14 3.92
CA PRO A 40 7.52 -2.72 3.29
C PRO A 40 7.26 -2.15 1.90
N ILE A 41 6.90 -3.02 0.94
CA ILE A 41 6.49 -2.66 -0.42
C ILE A 41 4.99 -2.88 -0.58
N GLY A 42 4.29 -1.86 -1.05
CA GLY A 42 2.86 -1.92 -1.39
C GLY A 42 2.62 -2.01 -2.90
N LEU A 43 1.62 -2.80 -3.31
CA LEU A 43 1.09 -2.84 -4.67
C LEU A 43 -0.30 -2.21 -4.70
N GLN A 44 -0.51 -1.24 -5.58
CA GLN A 44 -1.79 -0.56 -5.76
C GLN A 44 -2.54 -1.10 -6.97
N PHE A 45 -3.82 -1.39 -6.77
CA PHE A 45 -4.80 -1.62 -7.83
C PHE A 45 -5.73 -0.41 -7.94
N ILE A 46 -5.97 0.07 -9.15
CA ILE A 46 -6.96 1.11 -9.45
C ILE A 46 -8.05 0.48 -10.30
N GLY A 47 -9.30 0.59 -9.83
CA GLY A 47 -10.47 -0.02 -10.46
C GLY A 47 -11.21 0.93 -11.40
N LYS A 48 -12.27 0.40 -12.00
CA LYS A 48 -13.28 1.21 -12.69
C LYS A 48 -14.15 1.93 -11.65
N PRO A 49 -14.87 3.00 -12.02
CA PRO A 49 -15.86 3.60 -11.12
C PRO A 49 -16.79 2.53 -10.52
N TRP A 50 -17.01 2.59 -9.21
CA TRP A 50 -17.93 1.71 -8.46
C TRP A 50 -17.56 0.22 -8.46
N SER A 51 -16.29 -0.12 -8.69
CA SER A 51 -15.81 -1.52 -8.73
C SER A 51 -15.13 -1.98 -7.44
N GLU A 52 -15.48 -1.42 -6.28
CA GLU A 52 -14.93 -1.79 -4.97
C GLU A 52 -15.06 -3.28 -4.64
N PRO A 53 -16.19 -3.98 -4.93
CA PRO A 53 -16.29 -5.42 -4.66
C PRO A 53 -15.25 -6.22 -5.42
N THR A 54 -15.01 -5.88 -6.69
CA THR A 54 -13.97 -6.52 -7.52
C THR A 54 -12.58 -6.23 -6.97
N LEU A 55 -12.29 -4.98 -6.59
CA LEU A 55 -11.01 -4.62 -5.99
C LEU A 55 -10.77 -5.37 -4.67
N MET A 56 -11.80 -5.56 -3.85
CA MET A 56 -11.68 -6.31 -2.61
C MET A 56 -11.36 -7.79 -2.85
N HIS A 57 -11.97 -8.42 -3.87
CA HIS A 57 -11.61 -9.79 -4.27
C HIS A 57 -10.15 -9.89 -4.74
N ILE A 58 -9.69 -8.92 -5.54
CA ILE A 58 -8.30 -8.86 -5.99
C ILE A 58 -7.36 -8.69 -4.80
N ALA A 59 -7.67 -7.78 -3.88
CA ALA A 59 -6.88 -7.53 -2.68
C ALA A 59 -6.79 -8.79 -1.81
N PHE A 60 -7.90 -9.49 -1.60
CA PHE A 60 -7.94 -10.73 -0.85
C PHE A 60 -7.09 -11.83 -1.51
N ALA A 61 -7.23 -12.02 -2.82
CA ALA A 61 -6.44 -12.99 -3.57
C ALA A 61 -4.93 -12.70 -3.46
N MET A 62 -4.54 -11.44 -3.62
CA MET A 62 -3.14 -11.02 -3.46
C MET A 62 -2.64 -11.21 -2.03
N GLN A 63 -3.44 -10.85 -1.02
CA GLN A 63 -3.08 -11.06 0.37
C GLN A 63 -2.85 -12.55 0.67
N ALA A 64 -3.71 -13.45 0.18
CA ALA A 64 -3.57 -14.88 0.37
C ALA A 64 -2.24 -15.43 -0.21
N LEU A 65 -1.75 -14.85 -1.32
CA LEU A 65 -0.47 -15.20 -1.92
C LEU A 65 0.74 -14.65 -1.12
N CYS A 66 0.58 -13.51 -0.46
CA CYS A 66 1.69 -12.80 0.20
C CYS A 66 1.76 -12.99 1.72
N ILE A 67 0.69 -13.49 2.37
CA ILE A 67 0.54 -13.51 3.84
C ILE A 67 1.67 -14.22 4.57
N SER A 68 2.24 -15.28 3.97
CA SER A 68 3.37 -16.04 4.56
C SER A 68 4.64 -15.21 4.72
N HIS A 69 4.76 -14.11 3.97
CA HIS A 69 5.93 -13.23 4.00
C HIS A 69 5.74 -12.04 4.95
N TYR A 70 4.58 -11.90 5.59
CA TYR A 70 4.30 -10.75 6.45
C TYR A 70 5.14 -10.80 7.71
N ARG A 71 5.87 -9.72 7.95
CA ARG A 71 6.75 -9.56 9.12
C ARG A 71 6.11 -8.63 10.13
N LYS A 72 6.21 -9.01 11.40
CA LYS A 72 5.86 -8.14 12.51
C LYS A 72 6.77 -6.89 12.48
N PRO A 73 6.22 -5.67 12.54
CA PRO A 73 7.04 -4.46 12.55
C PRO A 73 7.88 -4.38 13.83
N LYS A 74 8.99 -3.63 13.77
CA LYS A 74 9.91 -3.44 14.91
C LYS A 74 9.21 -2.89 16.15
N VAL A 75 8.23 -2.02 15.94
CA VAL A 75 7.38 -1.47 17.00
C VAL A 75 5.97 -2.06 16.81
N PHE A 76 5.57 -2.96 17.72
CA PHE A 76 4.26 -3.59 17.72
C PHE A 76 3.78 -3.78 19.15
N TYR A 77 2.53 -3.42 19.41
CA TYR A 77 1.88 -3.58 20.71
C TYR A 77 0.68 -4.53 20.55
N ASN A 78 0.67 -5.63 21.32
CA ASN A 78 -0.49 -6.51 21.35
C ASN A 78 -1.55 -5.92 22.29
N LEU A 79 -2.62 -5.34 21.73
CA LEU A 79 -3.70 -4.75 22.51
C LEU A 79 -4.64 -5.79 23.11
N LEU A 80 -4.75 -6.95 22.46
CA LEU A 80 -5.53 -8.07 22.94
C LEU A 80 -4.57 -8.98 23.72
N HIS A 81 -4.20 -8.53 24.92
CA HIS A 81 -3.48 -9.34 25.89
C HIS A 81 -4.34 -10.55 26.26
N LYS A 82 -4.31 -11.61 25.47
CA LYS A 82 -4.85 -12.92 25.83
C LYS A 82 -3.71 -13.70 26.48
N ASN A 83 -3.93 -14.12 27.72
CA ASN A 83 -3.04 -14.98 28.51
C ASN A 83 -2.55 -16.18 27.69
#